data_AF-A0A328YIB3-F1
#
_entry.id   AF-A0A328YIB3-F1
#
_cell.length_a   1.000
_cell.length_b   1.000
_cell.length_c   1.000
_cell.angle_alpha   90.00
_cell.angle_beta   90.00
_cell.angle_gamma   90.00
#
_symmetry.space_group_name_H-M   'P 1'
#
loop_
_entity.id
_entity.type
_entity.pdbx_description
1 polymer ?
#
loop_
_entity_poly.entity_id
_entity_poly.type
_entity_poly.pdbx_seq_one_letter_code
_entity_poly.pdbx_strand_id
1 'polypeptide(L)'
;MNTKNNIQQNTLDRIDATTLTERIKELSEIFANSFELEAMNTLQKQLAEAGKPMLSFQEELQKGNLHKQIKRMARALKKCTQNTPTTSAKFTDTINIRLDDFLFVVQEVEEYPIEKISVSLEQILQTQNIEAHSVKSFLKKFKKALIKLMIHHYMYHEETAFELLLEHELKTLKVDYLIENKALQILEPHKYNQYINSLNRGFNALYHDMKAYTDFSNPFFEAADKLFQNIMAKLNQAAGIDNPEIEAPKTTITETESKNYPTHIFRTHRDFQLFDVLMQHNPKADEIGYIFRTMSEIENPSAIVVKETAFRNWFNQESGYKMELNNPIKTLPRIKDLSGKQIKYKLQKQLLRAS
;
A
#
# COMPACT_ATOMS: atom_id res chain seq x y z
N MET A 1 21.53 29.89 -34.11
CA MET A 1 20.24 30.61 -34.00
C MET A 1 19.21 29.60 -33.49
N ASN A 2 19.14 29.35 -32.19
CA ASN A 2 18.38 30.05 -31.15
C ASN A 2 16.84 29.98 -31.32
N THR A 3 16.29 28.80 -30.99
CA THR A 3 14.87 28.61 -30.62
C THR A 3 14.71 27.74 -29.37
N LYS A 4 15.81 27.34 -28.71
CA LYS A 4 15.79 26.45 -27.52
C LYS A 4 15.70 27.17 -26.17
N ASN A 5 15.80 28.50 -26.13
CA ASN A 5 16.01 29.24 -24.86
C ASN A 5 14.84 30.14 -24.42
N ASN A 6 13.62 29.98 -24.92
CA ASN A 6 12.50 30.84 -24.50
C ASN A 6 11.25 30.11 -23.95
N ILE A 7 11.38 28.83 -23.59
CA ILE A 7 10.31 28.09 -22.87
C ILE A 7 10.78 27.68 -21.45
N GLN A 8 12.00 28.07 -21.05
CA GLN A 8 12.65 27.56 -19.83
C GLN A 8 12.50 28.41 -18.56
N GLN A 9 11.56 29.36 -18.48
CA GLN A 9 11.46 30.17 -17.26
C GLN A 9 10.05 30.55 -16.77
N ASN A 10 8.96 29.96 -17.28
CA ASN A 10 7.61 30.38 -16.86
C ASN A 10 6.55 29.26 -16.75
N THR A 11 6.92 28.08 -16.22
CA THR A 11 5.92 27.05 -15.87
C THR A 11 6.44 26.12 -14.77
N LEU A 12 7.05 26.71 -13.74
CA LEU A 12 7.51 25.98 -12.56
C LEU A 12 6.52 26.16 -11.40
N ASP A 13 5.23 26.08 -11.64
CA ASP A 13 4.22 26.12 -10.56
C ASP A 13 2.90 25.53 -11.07
N ARG A 14 2.44 24.48 -10.38
CA ARG A 14 1.22 23.67 -10.61
C ARG A 14 1.35 22.53 -11.63
N ILE A 15 1.45 21.30 -11.11
CA ILE A 15 0.70 20.21 -11.74
C ILE A 15 -0.75 20.54 -11.39
N ASP A 16 -1.46 21.24 -12.26
CA ASP A 16 -2.89 21.39 -12.09
C ASP A 16 -3.59 20.06 -12.45
N ALA A 17 -4.88 19.92 -12.09
CA ALA A 17 -5.64 18.70 -12.35
C ALA A 17 -5.63 18.31 -13.85
N THR A 18 -5.50 19.30 -14.73
CA THR A 18 -5.37 19.12 -16.19
C THR A 18 -4.06 18.43 -16.55
N THR A 19 -2.94 18.92 -16.04
CA THR A 19 -1.58 18.38 -16.25
C THR A 19 -1.46 16.95 -15.67
N LEU A 20 -2.08 16.69 -14.52
CA LEU A 20 -2.12 15.34 -13.93
C LEU A 20 -2.91 14.35 -14.81
N THR A 21 -4.06 14.79 -15.33
CA THR A 21 -4.90 13.97 -16.22
C THR A 21 -4.16 13.62 -17.51
N GLU A 22 -3.44 14.59 -18.09
CA GLU A 22 -2.62 14.37 -19.29
C GLU A 22 -1.48 13.39 -19.03
N ARG A 23 -0.76 13.54 -17.91
CA ARG A 23 0.33 12.61 -17.54
C ARG A 23 -0.13 11.18 -17.29
N ILE A 24 -1.28 10.97 -16.63
CA ILE A 24 -1.86 9.62 -16.42
C ILE A 24 -2.28 9.00 -17.77
N LYS A 25 -2.77 9.81 -18.70
CA LYS A 25 -3.11 9.36 -20.05
C LYS A 25 -1.86 8.98 -20.87
N GLU A 26 -0.81 9.79 -20.81
CA GLU A 26 0.49 9.50 -21.44
C GLU A 26 1.12 8.23 -20.86
N LEU A 27 1.05 8.04 -19.53
CA LEU A 27 1.52 6.82 -18.86
C LEU A 27 0.86 5.57 -19.43
N SER A 28 -0.45 5.62 -19.67
CA SER A 28 -1.22 4.52 -20.26
C SER A 28 -0.80 4.21 -21.70
N GLU A 29 -0.32 5.22 -22.45
CA GLU A 29 0.20 5.05 -23.81
C GLU A 29 1.61 4.47 -23.84
N ILE A 30 2.49 4.97 -22.98
CA ILE A 30 3.86 4.47 -22.83
C ILE A 30 3.84 3.00 -22.40
N PHE A 31 2.98 2.66 -21.43
CA PHE A 31 2.76 1.30 -20.95
C PHE A 31 2.34 0.34 -22.08
N ALA A 32 1.34 0.69 -22.87
CA ALA A 32 0.84 -0.17 -23.95
C ALA A 32 1.91 -0.41 -25.03
N ASN A 33 2.66 0.63 -25.39
CA ASN A 33 3.74 0.54 -26.38
C ASN A 33 4.94 -0.27 -25.86
N SER A 34 5.28 -0.12 -24.58
CA SER A 34 6.37 -0.86 -23.93
C SER A 34 6.07 -2.37 -23.86
N PHE A 35 4.85 -2.73 -23.43
CA PHE A 35 4.39 -4.11 -23.42
C PHE A 35 4.44 -4.76 -24.80
N GLU A 36 3.97 -4.06 -25.85
CA GLU A 36 4.01 -4.58 -27.23
C GLU A 36 5.45 -4.94 -27.65
N LEU A 37 6.40 -4.05 -27.39
CA LEU A 37 7.81 -4.26 -27.73
C LEU A 37 8.43 -5.43 -26.96
N GLU A 38 8.18 -5.51 -25.66
CA GLU A 38 8.80 -6.51 -24.79
C GLU A 38 8.18 -7.91 -24.97
N ALA A 39 6.88 -7.98 -25.27
CA ALA A 39 6.21 -9.22 -25.66
C ALA A 39 6.81 -9.78 -26.96
N MET A 40 7.06 -8.92 -27.94
CA MET A 40 7.71 -9.28 -29.21
C MET A 40 9.15 -9.78 -28.99
N ASN A 41 9.92 -9.11 -28.14
CA ASN A 41 11.29 -9.52 -27.81
C ASN A 41 11.33 -10.84 -27.05
N THR A 42 10.42 -11.05 -26.08
CA THR A 42 10.30 -12.30 -25.32
C THR A 42 10.00 -13.48 -26.25
N LEU A 43 9.12 -13.25 -27.22
CA LEU A 43 8.76 -14.21 -28.23
C LEU A 43 9.94 -14.59 -29.11
N GLN A 44 10.68 -13.59 -29.62
CA GLN A 44 11.89 -13.83 -30.41
C GLN A 44 12.97 -14.60 -29.62
N LYS A 45 13.17 -14.26 -28.35
CA LYS A 45 14.16 -14.92 -27.48
C LYS A 45 13.84 -16.38 -27.21
N GLN A 46 12.60 -16.69 -26.80
CA GLN A 46 12.21 -18.08 -26.52
C GLN A 46 12.25 -18.97 -27.76
N LEU A 47 12.08 -18.40 -28.95
CA LEU A 47 12.21 -19.11 -30.22
C LEU A 47 13.67 -19.36 -30.60
N ALA A 48 14.56 -18.40 -30.34
CA ALA A 48 16.00 -18.59 -30.53
C ALA A 48 16.55 -19.72 -29.65
N GLU A 49 16.05 -19.82 -28.41
CA GLU A 49 16.39 -20.89 -27.47
C GLU A 49 15.89 -22.29 -27.90
N ALA A 50 14.94 -22.38 -28.84
CA ALA A 50 14.39 -23.65 -29.34
C ALA A 50 15.16 -24.26 -30.54
N GLY A 51 16.12 -23.56 -31.14
CA GLY A 51 17.26 -24.17 -31.84
C GLY A 51 17.18 -24.57 -33.33
N LYS A 52 16.21 -24.17 -34.18
CA LYS A 52 16.22 -24.48 -35.65
C LYS A 52 15.55 -23.38 -36.55
N PRO A 53 15.84 -23.31 -37.87
CA PRO A 53 15.78 -22.06 -38.66
C PRO A 53 14.37 -21.65 -39.13
N MET A 54 13.70 -20.88 -38.26
CA MET A 54 12.96 -19.61 -38.43
C MET A 54 12.42 -19.04 -39.77
N LEU A 55 12.62 -19.61 -40.96
CA LEU A 55 12.18 -18.95 -42.21
C LEU A 55 10.64 -18.82 -42.31
N SER A 56 9.87 -19.86 -41.97
CA SER A 56 8.40 -19.78 -41.97
C SER A 56 7.81 -18.95 -40.82
N PHE A 57 8.59 -18.74 -39.75
CA PHE A 57 8.16 -17.99 -38.57
C PHE A 57 8.39 -16.48 -38.72
N GLN A 58 9.52 -16.07 -39.30
CA GLN A 58 9.71 -14.68 -39.73
C GLN A 58 8.66 -14.27 -40.75
N GLU A 59 8.25 -15.18 -41.64
CA GLU A 59 7.14 -14.95 -42.55
C GLU A 59 5.79 -14.80 -41.82
N GLU A 60 5.49 -15.54 -40.75
CA GLU A 60 4.22 -15.37 -40.01
C GLU A 60 4.21 -14.11 -39.12
N LEU A 61 5.38 -13.75 -38.56
CA LEU A 61 5.65 -12.44 -37.95
C LEU A 61 5.44 -11.30 -38.96
N GLN A 62 5.95 -11.46 -40.19
CA GLN A 62 5.78 -10.49 -41.29
C GLN A 62 4.36 -10.49 -41.88
N LYS A 63 3.65 -11.63 -41.90
CA LYS A 63 2.23 -11.76 -42.30
C LYS A 63 1.27 -11.11 -41.29
N GLY A 64 1.77 -10.65 -40.15
CA GLY A 64 1.08 -9.72 -39.26
C GLY A 64 0.02 -10.33 -38.34
N ASN A 65 -0.22 -11.64 -38.37
CA ASN A 65 -1.25 -12.27 -37.51
C ASN A 65 -0.83 -12.27 -36.03
N LEU A 66 0.43 -12.64 -35.75
CA LEU A 66 1.01 -12.67 -34.40
C LEU A 66 1.10 -11.25 -33.80
N HIS A 67 1.64 -10.32 -34.60
CA HIS A 67 1.74 -8.90 -34.26
C HIS A 67 0.36 -8.29 -33.97
N LYS A 68 -0.66 -8.67 -34.74
CA LYS A 68 -2.04 -8.23 -34.53
C LYS A 68 -2.63 -8.74 -33.20
N GLN A 69 -2.30 -9.95 -32.77
CA GLN A 69 -2.74 -10.44 -31.45
C GLN A 69 -2.02 -9.73 -30.30
N ILE A 70 -0.71 -9.52 -30.40
CA ILE A 70 0.05 -8.76 -29.38
C ILE A 70 -0.45 -7.31 -29.30
N LYS A 71 -0.73 -6.66 -30.43
CA LYS A 71 -1.39 -5.34 -30.46
C LYS A 71 -2.77 -5.34 -29.81
N ARG A 72 -3.54 -6.42 -29.92
CA ARG A 72 -4.84 -6.54 -29.25
C ARG A 72 -4.67 -6.64 -27.74
N MET A 73 -3.67 -7.38 -27.27
CA MET A 73 -3.32 -7.45 -25.84
C MET A 73 -2.92 -6.06 -25.33
N ALA A 74 -2.02 -5.37 -26.02
CA ALA A 74 -1.59 -4.01 -25.66
C ALA A 74 -2.76 -3.02 -25.59
N ARG A 75 -3.73 -3.11 -26.53
CA ARG A 75 -4.94 -2.28 -26.50
C ARG A 75 -5.88 -2.60 -25.35
N ALA A 76 -6.05 -3.88 -25.02
CA ALA A 76 -6.88 -4.29 -23.89
C ALA A 76 -6.29 -3.77 -22.58
N LEU A 77 -4.98 -3.92 -22.41
CA LEU A 77 -4.23 -3.34 -21.30
C LEU A 77 -4.36 -1.81 -21.24
N LYS A 78 -4.18 -1.09 -22.36
CA LYS A 78 -4.38 0.37 -22.44
C LYS A 78 -5.78 0.77 -21.97
N LYS A 79 -6.81 0.04 -22.40
CA LYS A 79 -8.20 0.32 -22.03
C LYS A 79 -8.44 0.11 -20.54
N CYS A 80 -7.81 -0.90 -19.94
CA CYS A 80 -7.85 -1.17 -18.51
C CYS A 80 -7.29 0.00 -17.68
N THR A 81 -6.21 0.62 -18.15
CA THR A 81 -5.51 1.68 -17.41
C THR A 81 -5.96 3.11 -17.77
N GLN A 82 -6.70 3.29 -18.86
CA GLN A 82 -7.15 4.59 -19.36
C GLN A 82 -8.02 5.40 -18.38
N ASN A 83 -8.74 4.72 -17.50
CA ASN A 83 -9.66 5.35 -16.55
C ASN A 83 -9.06 5.47 -15.14
N THR A 84 -7.74 5.41 -15.04
CA THR A 84 -7.03 5.55 -13.77
C THR A 84 -7.43 6.87 -13.09
N PRO A 85 -7.90 6.84 -11.83
CA PRO A 85 -8.36 8.03 -11.14
C PRO A 85 -7.29 9.11 -11.01
N THR A 86 -7.74 10.37 -11.05
CA THR A 86 -6.89 11.56 -10.93
C THR A 86 -6.90 12.15 -9.51
N THR A 87 -7.50 11.46 -8.54
CA THR A 87 -7.45 11.84 -7.12
C THR A 87 -7.06 10.63 -6.27
N SER A 88 -6.28 10.86 -5.22
CA SER A 88 -5.83 9.84 -4.26
C SER A 88 -6.99 9.04 -3.67
N ALA A 89 -8.02 9.73 -3.16
CA ALA A 89 -9.19 9.11 -2.54
C ALA A 89 -9.88 8.14 -3.50
N LYS A 90 -10.18 8.61 -4.73
CA LYS A 90 -10.81 7.77 -5.75
C LYS A 90 -9.87 6.65 -6.22
N PHE A 91 -8.56 6.90 -6.26
CA PHE A 91 -7.55 5.90 -6.59
C PHE A 91 -7.53 4.77 -5.56
N THR A 92 -7.54 5.08 -4.27
CA THR A 92 -7.58 4.08 -3.18
C THR A 92 -8.93 3.36 -3.15
N ASP A 93 -10.05 4.09 -3.27
CA ASP A 93 -11.41 3.51 -3.21
C ASP A 93 -11.69 2.51 -4.34
N THR A 94 -11.02 2.67 -5.48
CA THR A 94 -11.24 1.83 -6.67
C THR A 94 -10.13 0.81 -6.91
N ILE A 95 -9.16 0.65 -6.01
CA ILE A 95 -8.00 -0.24 -6.24
C ILE A 95 -8.42 -1.70 -6.46
N ASN A 96 -9.40 -2.18 -5.69
CA ASN A 96 -9.94 -3.54 -5.84
C ASN A 96 -10.70 -3.70 -7.16
N ILE A 97 -11.46 -2.68 -7.55
CA ILE A 97 -12.22 -2.69 -8.82
C ILE A 97 -11.26 -2.73 -10.00
N ARG A 98 -10.19 -1.93 -9.98
CA ARG A 98 -9.18 -1.93 -11.04
C ARG A 98 -8.42 -3.25 -11.12
N LEU A 99 -8.12 -3.87 -9.98
CA LEU A 99 -7.52 -5.19 -9.93
C LEU A 99 -8.45 -6.25 -10.55
N ASP A 100 -9.75 -6.21 -10.23
CA ASP A 100 -10.74 -7.12 -10.81
C ASP A 100 -10.87 -6.91 -12.33
N ASP A 101 -10.91 -5.65 -12.79
CA ASP A 101 -10.92 -5.29 -14.22
C ASP A 101 -9.67 -5.82 -14.93
N PHE A 102 -8.49 -5.71 -14.30
CA PHE A 102 -7.25 -6.25 -14.85
C PHE A 102 -7.29 -7.78 -14.93
N LEU A 103 -7.76 -8.46 -13.89
CA LEU A 103 -7.91 -9.91 -13.88
C LEU A 103 -8.86 -10.39 -14.99
N PHE A 104 -9.96 -9.67 -15.21
CA PHE A 104 -10.87 -9.91 -16.32
C PHE A 104 -10.16 -9.75 -17.68
N VAL A 105 -9.37 -8.69 -17.86
CA VAL A 105 -8.58 -8.48 -19.10
C VAL A 105 -7.54 -9.58 -19.30
N VAL A 106 -6.88 -10.05 -18.24
CA VAL A 106 -5.96 -11.19 -18.32
C VAL A 106 -6.69 -12.44 -18.79
N GLN A 107 -7.90 -12.71 -18.28
CA GLN A 107 -8.72 -13.85 -18.73
C GLN A 107 -9.13 -13.72 -20.21
N GLU A 108 -9.64 -12.56 -20.65
CA GLU A 108 -9.98 -12.34 -22.07
C GLU A 108 -8.76 -12.52 -22.99
N VAL A 109 -7.60 -12.02 -22.56
CA VAL A 109 -6.34 -12.15 -23.29
C VAL A 109 -5.87 -13.62 -23.33
N GLU A 110 -6.08 -14.36 -22.25
CA GLU A 110 -5.76 -15.77 -22.15
C GLU A 110 -6.61 -16.63 -23.10
N GLU A 111 -7.92 -16.38 -23.13
CA GLU A 111 -8.89 -17.14 -23.93
C GLU A 111 -8.77 -16.90 -25.43
N TYR A 112 -8.39 -15.69 -25.85
CA TYR A 112 -8.43 -15.33 -27.28
C TYR A 112 -7.08 -15.06 -27.92
N PRO A 113 -6.39 -13.93 -27.69
CA PRO A 113 -5.14 -13.64 -28.39
C PRO A 113 -4.03 -14.65 -28.06
N ILE A 114 -3.91 -15.13 -26.82
CA ILE A 114 -2.92 -16.16 -26.46
C ILE A 114 -3.27 -17.51 -27.10
N GLU A 115 -4.53 -17.91 -27.08
CA GLU A 115 -4.97 -19.18 -27.71
C GLU A 115 -4.74 -19.14 -29.23
N LYS A 116 -5.05 -18.02 -29.88
CA LYS A 116 -4.79 -17.84 -31.32
C LYS A 116 -3.31 -17.89 -31.67
N ILE A 117 -2.46 -17.25 -30.86
CA ILE A 117 -1.01 -17.34 -31.02
C ILE A 117 -0.56 -18.80 -30.83
N SER A 118 -1.13 -19.51 -29.86
CA SER A 118 -0.80 -20.91 -29.57
C SER A 118 -1.15 -21.84 -30.73
N VAL A 119 -2.34 -21.69 -31.32
CA VAL A 119 -2.76 -22.47 -32.50
C VAL A 119 -1.87 -22.18 -33.72
N SER A 120 -1.56 -20.91 -33.99
CA SER A 120 -0.63 -20.53 -35.08
C SER A 120 0.77 -21.14 -34.87
N LEU A 121 1.29 -21.03 -33.64
CA LEU A 121 2.59 -21.61 -33.28
C LEU A 121 2.59 -23.13 -33.41
N GLU A 122 1.54 -23.81 -32.97
CA GLU A 122 1.41 -25.26 -33.08
C GLU A 122 1.43 -25.73 -34.54
N GLN A 123 0.71 -25.05 -35.44
CA GLN A 123 0.72 -25.35 -36.88
C GLN A 123 2.12 -25.17 -37.49
N ILE A 124 2.85 -24.11 -37.09
CA ILE A 124 4.22 -23.87 -37.57
C ILE A 124 5.19 -24.94 -37.06
N LEU A 125 5.10 -25.30 -35.79
CA LEU A 125 6.01 -26.27 -35.19
C LEU A 125 5.73 -27.69 -35.72
N GLN A 126 4.46 -28.01 -36.01
CA GLN A 126 4.08 -29.27 -36.68
C GLN A 126 4.60 -29.34 -38.12
N THR A 127 4.52 -28.26 -38.90
CA THR A 127 5.07 -28.22 -40.27
C THR A 127 6.60 -28.34 -40.31
N GLN A 128 7.29 -28.11 -39.18
CA GLN A 128 8.72 -28.32 -39.02
C GLN A 128 9.10 -29.70 -38.45
N ASN A 129 8.15 -30.65 -38.35
CA ASN A 129 8.35 -31.98 -37.78
C ASN A 129 8.91 -31.98 -36.33
N ILE A 130 8.51 -31.00 -35.51
CA ILE A 130 8.88 -30.96 -34.10
C ILE A 130 7.93 -31.86 -33.29
N GLU A 131 8.48 -32.62 -32.32
CA GLU A 131 7.70 -33.50 -31.46
C GLU A 131 6.62 -32.76 -30.68
N ALA A 132 5.39 -33.31 -30.66
CA ALA A 132 4.22 -32.69 -30.02
C ALA A 132 4.43 -32.38 -28.52
N HIS A 133 5.21 -33.19 -27.80
CA HIS A 133 5.50 -32.94 -26.38
C HIS A 133 6.34 -31.66 -26.18
N SER A 134 7.31 -31.43 -27.05
CA SER A 134 8.17 -30.24 -27.05
C SER A 134 7.36 -28.97 -27.37
N VAL A 135 6.43 -29.07 -28.31
CA VAL A 135 5.48 -27.98 -28.66
C VAL A 135 4.61 -27.60 -27.47
N LYS A 136 3.98 -28.57 -26.82
CA LYS A 136 3.12 -28.33 -25.65
C LYS A 136 3.88 -27.70 -24.48
N SER A 137 5.10 -28.15 -24.23
CA SER A 137 5.99 -27.59 -23.21
C SER A 137 6.38 -26.14 -23.52
N PHE A 138 6.72 -25.85 -24.78
CA PHE A 138 7.03 -24.50 -25.26
C PHE A 138 5.84 -23.55 -25.09
N LEU A 139 4.65 -23.93 -25.59
CA LEU A 139 3.44 -23.11 -25.49
C LEU A 139 3.08 -22.77 -24.04
N LYS A 140 3.23 -23.73 -23.12
CA LYS A 140 3.00 -23.51 -21.70
C LYS A 140 3.97 -22.48 -21.11
N LYS A 141 5.26 -22.55 -21.45
CA LYS A 141 6.27 -21.58 -21.01
C LYS A 141 6.00 -20.18 -21.58
N PHE A 142 5.65 -20.12 -22.85
CA PHE A 142 5.35 -18.89 -23.56
C PHE A 142 4.13 -18.16 -22.96
N LYS A 143 3.01 -18.88 -22.78
CA LYS A 143 1.80 -18.37 -22.12
C LYS A 143 2.08 -17.80 -20.74
N LYS A 144 2.86 -18.53 -19.92
CA LYS A 144 3.25 -18.07 -18.59
C LYS A 144 4.13 -16.82 -18.63
N ALA A 145 5.01 -16.69 -19.62
CA ALA A 145 5.85 -15.52 -19.78
C ALA A 145 5.02 -14.28 -20.16
N LEU A 146 4.07 -14.40 -21.08
CA LEU A 146 3.17 -13.31 -21.44
C LEU A 146 2.32 -12.83 -20.26
N ILE A 147 1.71 -13.75 -19.51
CA ILE A 147 0.89 -13.39 -18.34
C ILE A 147 1.75 -12.67 -17.29
N LYS A 148 2.96 -13.16 -17.01
CA LYS A 148 3.89 -12.48 -16.09
C LYS A 148 4.24 -11.08 -16.57
N LEU A 149 4.46 -10.91 -17.87
CA LEU A 149 4.76 -9.61 -18.46
C LEU A 149 3.58 -8.64 -18.29
N MET A 150 2.35 -9.10 -18.53
CA MET A 150 1.14 -8.29 -18.31
C MET A 150 1.02 -7.83 -16.85
N ILE A 151 1.24 -8.74 -15.90
CA ILE A 151 1.19 -8.44 -14.46
C ILE A 151 2.26 -7.41 -14.10
N HIS A 152 3.50 -7.62 -14.56
CA HIS A 152 4.61 -6.73 -14.26
C HIS A 152 4.35 -5.30 -14.76
N HIS A 153 3.92 -5.17 -16.01
CA HIS A 153 3.62 -3.87 -16.59
C HIS A 153 2.44 -3.20 -15.88
N TYR A 154 1.40 -3.95 -15.49
CA TYR A 154 0.23 -3.39 -14.80
C TYR A 154 0.60 -2.87 -13.42
N MET A 155 1.40 -3.62 -12.65
CA MET A 155 1.92 -3.18 -11.36
C MET A 155 2.74 -1.89 -11.51
N TYR A 156 3.63 -1.82 -12.50
CA TYR A 156 4.43 -0.63 -12.77
C TYR A 156 3.57 0.61 -13.11
N HIS A 157 2.48 0.41 -13.86
CA HIS A 157 1.53 1.48 -14.16
C HIS A 157 0.83 1.99 -12.90
N GLU A 158 0.29 1.09 -12.07
CA GLU A 158 -0.39 1.45 -10.81
C GLU A 158 0.55 2.17 -9.84
N GLU A 159 1.81 1.69 -9.74
CA GLU A 159 2.87 2.36 -8.98
C GLU A 159 3.07 3.79 -9.47
N THR A 160 3.41 3.97 -10.74
CA THR A 160 3.71 5.30 -11.30
C THR A 160 2.52 6.26 -11.20
N ALA A 161 1.29 5.76 -11.39
CA ALA A 161 0.09 6.56 -11.22
C ALA A 161 -0.10 7.03 -9.77
N PHE A 162 0.16 6.15 -8.80
CA PHE A 162 0.14 6.51 -7.38
C PHE A 162 1.20 7.57 -7.04
N GLU A 163 2.42 7.45 -7.59
CA GLU A 163 3.48 8.44 -7.39
C GLU A 163 3.07 9.83 -7.88
N LEU A 164 2.47 9.92 -9.08
CA LEU A 164 1.98 11.17 -9.65
C LEU A 164 0.86 11.81 -8.82
N LEU A 165 -0.04 10.99 -8.29
CA LEU A 165 -1.12 11.45 -7.41
C LEU A 165 -0.57 12.00 -6.11
N LEU A 166 0.37 11.27 -5.51
CA LEU A 166 1.05 11.70 -4.30
C LEU A 166 1.79 13.03 -4.54
N GLU A 167 2.56 13.16 -5.62
CA GLU A 167 3.23 14.41 -6.00
C GLU A 167 2.25 15.59 -6.11
N HIS A 168 1.10 15.36 -6.75
CA HIS A 168 0.06 16.37 -6.89
C HIS A 168 -0.52 16.78 -5.53
N GLU A 169 -0.86 15.83 -4.65
CA GLU A 169 -1.41 16.12 -3.31
C GLU A 169 -0.48 16.99 -2.48
N LEU A 170 0.81 16.76 -2.58
CA LEU A 170 1.80 17.53 -1.83
C LEU A 170 1.92 18.97 -2.27
N LYS A 171 1.87 19.16 -3.59
CA LYS A 171 1.82 20.49 -4.18
C LYS A 171 0.53 21.20 -3.79
N THR A 172 -0.59 20.48 -3.72
CA THR A 172 -1.89 21.06 -3.31
C THR A 172 -1.99 21.34 -1.81
N LEU A 173 -1.37 20.52 -0.96
CA LEU A 173 -1.28 20.72 0.49
C LEU A 173 -0.51 21.98 0.87
N LYS A 174 0.18 22.64 -0.08
CA LYS A 174 1.01 23.82 0.15
C LYS A 174 1.89 23.63 1.39
N VAL A 175 2.56 22.48 1.46
CA VAL A 175 3.40 22.12 2.60
C VAL A 175 4.42 23.23 2.90
N ASP A 176 4.94 23.88 1.85
CA ASP A 176 5.84 25.03 2.00
C ASP A 176 5.19 26.23 2.70
N TYR A 177 3.89 26.48 2.48
CA TYR A 177 3.16 27.54 3.20
C TYR A 177 2.95 27.19 4.68
N LEU A 178 2.67 25.91 4.97
CA LEU A 178 2.54 25.41 6.34
C LEU A 178 3.88 25.49 7.09
N ILE A 179 4.99 25.13 6.44
CA ILE A 179 6.32 25.16 7.03
C ILE A 179 6.79 26.61 7.19
N GLU A 180 6.72 27.45 6.16
CA GLU A 180 7.24 28.82 6.23
C GLU A 180 6.43 29.71 7.17
N ASN A 181 5.10 29.57 7.19
CA ASN A 181 4.15 30.38 7.98
C ASN A 181 4.65 31.80 8.30
N LYS A 182 4.96 32.57 7.24
CA LYS A 182 5.65 33.87 7.34
C LYS A 182 4.93 34.85 8.26
N ALA A 183 3.60 34.80 8.30
CA ALA A 183 2.81 35.63 9.20
C ALA A 183 3.12 35.34 10.67
N LEU A 184 3.11 34.06 11.08
CA LEU A 184 3.45 33.67 12.44
C LEU A 184 4.92 33.94 12.77
N GLN A 185 5.81 33.72 11.80
CA GLN A 185 7.24 34.00 11.93
C GLN A 185 7.52 35.48 12.20
N ILE A 186 6.81 36.38 11.51
CA ILE A 186 6.98 37.84 11.64
C ILE A 186 6.29 38.37 12.90
N LEU A 187 5.07 37.92 13.18
CA LEU A 187 4.24 38.48 14.25
C LEU A 187 4.60 37.93 15.63
N GLU A 188 4.91 36.63 15.73
CA GLU A 188 5.19 35.96 17.00
C GLU A 188 6.30 34.89 16.86
N PRO A 189 7.58 35.30 16.74
CA PRO A 189 8.71 34.39 16.45
C PRO A 189 8.86 33.23 17.45
N HIS A 190 8.58 33.47 18.74
CA HIS A 190 8.64 32.43 19.76
C HIS A 190 7.55 31.36 19.59
N LYS A 191 6.34 31.75 19.17
CA LYS A 191 5.26 30.78 18.88
C LYS A 191 5.51 30.06 17.56
N TYR A 192 6.11 30.74 16.59
CA TYR A 192 6.56 30.10 15.35
C TYR A 192 7.56 28.96 15.62
N ASN A 193 8.56 29.17 16.48
CA ASN A 193 9.52 28.11 16.84
C ASN A 193 8.84 26.91 17.53
N GLN A 194 7.88 27.16 18.42
CA GLN A 194 7.10 26.07 19.04
C GLN A 194 6.22 25.33 18.03
N TYR A 195 5.60 26.08 17.11
CA TYR A 195 4.79 25.54 16.01
C TYR A 195 5.62 24.63 15.11
N ILE A 196 6.78 25.11 14.63
CA ILE A 196 7.65 24.34 13.74
C ILE A 196 8.21 23.10 14.43
N ASN A 197 8.62 23.20 15.69
CA ASN A 197 9.07 22.03 16.45
C ASN A 197 7.97 20.99 16.66
N SER A 198 6.73 21.45 16.89
CA SER A 198 5.57 20.54 17.03
C SER A 198 5.21 19.90 15.69
N LEU A 199 5.26 20.65 14.60
CA LEU A 199 5.03 20.16 13.25
C LEU A 199 6.10 19.13 12.86
N ASN A 200 7.36 19.42 13.17
CA ASN A 200 8.48 18.49 12.96
C ASN A 200 8.30 17.19 13.74
N ARG A 201 7.97 17.26 15.03
CA ARG A 201 7.67 16.07 15.86
C ARG A 201 6.51 15.26 15.30
N GLY A 202 5.42 15.92 14.92
CA GLY A 202 4.24 15.25 14.38
C GLY A 202 4.51 14.53 13.06
N PHE A 203 5.24 15.16 12.13
CA PHE A 203 5.60 14.55 10.85
C PHE A 203 6.61 13.41 11.00
N ASN A 204 7.60 13.53 11.89
CA ASN A 204 8.52 12.42 12.18
C ASN A 204 7.77 11.24 12.80
N ALA A 205 6.87 11.48 13.77
CA ALA A 205 6.05 10.43 14.36
C ALA A 205 5.17 9.74 13.30
N LEU A 206 4.50 10.52 12.45
CA LEU A 206 3.70 10.00 11.35
C LEU A 206 4.52 9.14 10.37
N TYR A 207 5.72 9.60 10.00
CA TYR A 207 6.62 8.83 9.13
C TYR A 207 7.03 7.51 9.76
N HIS A 208 7.45 7.54 11.03
CA HIS A 208 7.86 6.33 11.76
C HIS A 208 6.70 5.36 11.94
N ASP A 209 5.50 5.85 12.25
CA ASP A 209 4.29 5.05 12.29
C ASP A 209 4.05 4.40 10.93
N MET A 210 4.04 5.17 9.85
CA MET A 210 3.88 4.62 8.50
C MET A 210 4.94 3.58 8.16
N LYS A 211 6.21 3.78 8.58
CA LYS A 211 7.30 2.84 8.35
C LYS A 211 7.19 1.57 9.15
N ALA A 212 6.52 1.60 10.30
CA ALA A 212 6.21 0.42 11.07
C ALA A 212 5.07 -0.41 10.43
N TYR A 213 4.12 0.24 9.74
CA TYR A 213 2.97 -0.43 9.11
C TYR A 213 3.18 -0.78 7.63
N THR A 214 4.22 -0.24 7.00
CA THR A 214 4.43 -0.31 5.56
C THR A 214 5.88 -0.68 5.27
N ASP A 215 6.09 -1.73 4.46
CA ASP A 215 7.43 -2.10 4.03
C ASP A 215 7.92 -1.12 2.96
N PHE A 216 8.65 -0.10 3.37
CA PHE A 216 9.27 0.88 2.45
C PHE A 216 10.43 0.30 1.63
N SER A 217 10.83 -0.96 1.85
CA SER A 217 11.71 -1.67 0.91
C SER A 217 10.96 -2.20 -0.33
N ASN A 218 9.62 -2.18 -0.29
CA ASN A 218 8.78 -2.44 -1.44
C ASN A 218 8.80 -1.22 -2.40
N PRO A 219 9.11 -1.43 -3.70
CA PRO A 219 9.11 -0.35 -4.71
C PRO A 219 7.83 0.49 -4.71
N PHE A 220 6.69 -0.11 -4.37
CA PHE A 220 5.39 0.56 -4.30
C PHE A 220 5.35 1.75 -3.33
N PHE A 221 6.19 1.76 -2.30
CA PHE A 221 6.23 2.82 -1.29
C PHE A 221 7.47 3.70 -1.38
N GLU A 222 8.36 3.49 -2.36
CA GLU A 222 9.60 4.24 -2.49
C GLU A 222 9.34 5.74 -2.72
N ALA A 223 8.32 6.11 -3.50
CA ALA A 223 7.92 7.51 -3.67
C ALA A 223 7.33 8.12 -2.40
N ALA A 224 6.57 7.35 -1.63
CA ALA A 224 6.08 7.78 -0.33
C ALA A 224 7.25 7.97 0.66
N ASP A 225 8.29 7.13 0.60
CA ASP A 225 9.49 7.29 1.44
C ASP A 225 10.21 8.60 1.10
N LYS A 226 10.53 8.78 -0.19
CA LYS A 226 11.20 9.98 -0.71
C LYS A 226 10.42 11.23 -0.35
N LEU A 227 9.09 11.16 -0.38
CA LEU A 227 8.24 12.22 0.06
C LEU A 227 8.50 12.57 1.54
N PHE A 228 8.31 11.62 2.44
CA PHE A 228 8.45 11.89 3.86
C PHE A 228 9.84 12.44 4.18
N GLN A 229 10.88 11.87 3.55
CA GLN A 229 12.24 12.38 3.67
C GLN A 229 12.36 13.85 3.22
N ASN A 230 11.75 14.23 2.09
CA ASN A 230 11.78 15.61 1.61
C ASN A 230 11.07 16.58 2.57
N ILE A 231 9.90 16.20 3.11
CA ILE A 231 9.17 17.05 4.07
C ILE A 231 9.96 17.17 5.38
N MET A 232 10.47 16.06 5.91
CA MET A 232 11.27 16.04 7.14
C MET A 232 12.55 16.85 6.97
N ALA A 233 13.23 16.77 5.82
CA ALA A 233 14.41 17.59 5.54
C ALA A 233 14.10 19.09 5.60
N LYS A 234 12.98 19.53 4.98
CA LYS A 234 12.53 20.94 5.04
C LYS A 234 12.15 21.36 6.46
N LEU A 235 11.47 20.51 7.21
CA LEU A 235 11.09 20.77 8.61
C LEU A 235 12.31 20.86 9.53
N ASN A 236 13.28 19.96 9.38
CA ASN A 236 14.53 19.96 10.12
C ASN A 236 15.36 21.22 9.83
N GLN A 237 15.41 21.64 8.56
CA GLN A 237 16.05 22.90 8.18
C GLN A 237 15.34 24.12 8.80
N ALA A 238 14.01 24.14 8.79
CA ALA A 238 13.21 25.23 9.35
C ALA A 238 13.25 25.29 10.89
N ALA A 239 13.41 24.15 11.56
CA ALA A 239 13.47 24.05 13.02
C ALA A 239 14.81 24.46 13.64
N GLY A 240 15.88 24.53 12.83
CA GLY A 240 17.24 24.69 13.32
C GLY A 240 17.78 23.39 13.92
N ILE A 241 19.08 23.13 13.73
CA ILE A 241 19.73 21.82 13.94
C ILE A 241 19.70 21.30 15.39
N ASP A 242 19.22 22.07 16.37
CA ASP A 242 19.12 21.63 17.77
C ASP A 242 17.77 20.97 18.10
N ASN A 243 17.31 20.03 17.27
CA ASN A 243 16.33 19.06 17.75
C ASN A 243 17.11 17.85 18.30
N PRO A 244 17.03 17.54 19.60
CA PRO A 244 17.55 16.28 20.09
C PRO A 244 16.92 15.18 19.26
N GLU A 245 17.75 14.29 18.70
CA GLU A 245 17.30 13.06 18.07
C GLU A 245 16.18 12.49 18.92
N ILE A 246 14.98 12.45 18.35
CA ILE A 246 13.89 11.69 18.93
C ILE A 246 14.32 10.26 18.68
N GLU A 247 15.08 9.68 19.61
CA GLU A 247 15.10 8.24 19.75
C GLU A 247 13.63 7.85 19.81
N ALA A 248 13.18 7.06 18.83
CA ALA A 248 11.92 6.34 18.92
C ALA A 248 11.77 5.86 20.36
N PRO A 249 10.58 5.93 20.98
CA PRO A 249 10.43 5.49 22.35
C PRO A 249 11.06 4.11 22.43
N LYS A 250 12.24 4.04 23.06
CA LYS A 250 12.87 2.77 23.34
C LYS A 250 11.90 2.21 24.37
N THR A 251 10.94 1.42 23.91
CA THR A 251 10.50 0.26 24.65
C THR A 251 11.73 -0.62 24.80
N THR A 252 12.65 -0.18 25.65
CA THR A 252 13.53 -1.07 26.37
C THR A 252 12.57 -1.84 27.23
N ILE A 253 12.12 -2.98 26.71
CA ILE A 253 11.53 -4.02 27.54
C ILE A 253 12.67 -4.46 28.45
N THR A 254 12.79 -3.80 29.60
CA THR A 254 13.50 -4.36 30.73
C THR A 254 12.72 -5.62 31.10
N GLU A 255 13.26 -6.78 30.75
CA GLU A 255 12.75 -8.13 31.08
C GLU A 255 12.56 -8.38 32.60
N THR A 256 12.86 -7.39 33.44
CA THR A 256 12.78 -7.44 34.90
C THR A 256 11.39 -7.20 35.50
N GLU A 257 10.39 -6.69 34.76
CA GLU A 257 9.02 -6.49 35.31
C GLU A 257 8.03 -7.64 35.06
N SER A 258 8.48 -8.78 34.51
CA SER A 258 7.63 -9.92 34.12
C SER A 258 6.89 -10.66 35.26
N LYS A 259 6.94 -10.18 36.52
CA LYS A 259 6.43 -10.92 37.70
C LYS A 259 5.29 -10.29 38.50
N ASN A 260 4.88 -9.04 38.25
CA ASN A 260 3.78 -8.42 38.99
C ASN A 260 2.58 -8.08 38.08
N TYR A 261 1.74 -9.06 37.78
CA TYR A 261 0.45 -8.85 37.15
C TYR A 261 -0.64 -9.68 37.83
N PRO A 262 -1.94 -9.30 37.74
CA PRO A 262 -3.01 -10.01 38.44
C PRO A 262 -3.33 -11.34 37.74
N THR A 263 -2.53 -12.37 38.07
CA THR A 263 -2.63 -13.74 37.52
C THR A 263 -3.96 -14.43 37.83
N HIS A 264 -4.65 -13.97 38.88
CA HIS A 264 -5.98 -14.44 39.23
C HIS A 264 -7.07 -13.86 38.31
N ILE A 265 -6.75 -12.86 37.47
CA ILE A 265 -7.66 -12.23 36.50
C ILE A 265 -7.24 -12.55 35.07
N PHE A 266 -5.95 -12.44 34.76
CA PHE A 266 -5.39 -12.60 33.42
C PHE A 266 -4.61 -13.89 33.29
N ARG A 267 -4.78 -14.57 32.15
CA ARG A 267 -4.11 -15.84 31.84
C ARG A 267 -2.59 -15.68 31.73
N THR A 268 -2.13 -14.61 31.08
CA THR A 268 -0.71 -14.33 30.89
C THR A 268 -0.40 -12.85 31.14
N HIS A 269 0.88 -12.54 31.37
CA HIS A 269 1.35 -11.16 31.49
C HIS A 269 1.02 -10.34 30.23
N ARG A 270 1.12 -10.96 29.05
CA ARG A 270 0.80 -10.32 27.77
C ARG A 270 -0.69 -9.97 27.66
N ASP A 271 -1.56 -10.79 28.23
CA ASP A 271 -2.99 -10.50 28.28
C ASP A 271 -3.27 -9.29 29.18
N PHE A 272 -2.58 -9.20 30.33
CA PHE A 272 -2.66 -8.02 31.19
C PHE A 272 -2.12 -6.76 30.49
N GLN A 273 -0.99 -6.85 29.78
CA GLN A 273 -0.44 -5.72 29.01
C GLN A 273 -1.40 -5.24 27.92
N LEU A 274 -2.03 -6.16 27.18
CA LEU A 274 -3.03 -5.79 26.18
C LEU A 274 -4.19 -5.04 26.83
N PHE A 275 -4.69 -5.55 27.96
CA PHE A 275 -5.74 -4.90 28.72
C PHE A 275 -5.30 -3.50 29.18
N ASP A 276 -4.13 -3.36 29.79
CA ASP A 276 -3.64 -2.09 30.33
C ASP A 276 -3.46 -1.02 29.23
N VAL A 277 -2.87 -1.39 28.08
CA VAL A 277 -2.75 -0.47 26.94
C VAL A 277 -4.12 -0.02 26.43
N LEU A 278 -5.10 -0.93 26.37
CA LEU A 278 -6.47 -0.57 26.00
C LEU A 278 -7.12 0.38 27.03
N MET A 279 -6.72 0.28 28.30
CA MET A 279 -7.19 1.12 29.40
C MET A 279 -6.53 2.51 29.46
N GLN A 280 -5.30 2.67 28.97
CA GLN A 280 -4.59 3.97 28.97
C GLN A 280 -5.27 5.04 28.09
N HIS A 281 -6.15 4.63 27.17
CA HIS A 281 -6.89 5.55 26.28
C HIS A 281 -8.22 6.07 26.87
N ASN A 282 -8.34 6.16 28.20
CA ASN A 282 -9.54 6.64 28.91
C ASN A 282 -10.88 6.03 28.42
N PRO A 283 -11.00 4.68 28.39
CA PRO A 283 -12.18 4.05 27.83
C PRO A 283 -13.44 4.33 28.66
N LYS A 284 -14.58 4.46 27.97
CA LYS A 284 -15.90 4.53 28.60
C LYS A 284 -16.33 3.15 29.11
N ALA A 285 -17.29 3.08 30.02
CA ALA A 285 -17.83 1.81 30.54
C ALA A 285 -18.28 0.82 29.43
N ASP A 286 -18.84 1.31 28.32
CA ASP A 286 -19.21 0.49 27.17
C ASP A 286 -17.98 -0.08 26.42
N GLU A 287 -16.84 0.62 26.41
CA GLU A 287 -15.58 0.13 25.84
C GLU A 287 -14.92 -0.91 26.73
N ILE A 288 -14.90 -0.67 28.05
CA ILE A 288 -14.41 -1.65 29.02
C ILE A 288 -15.24 -2.93 28.93
N GLY A 289 -16.56 -2.77 28.77
CA GLY A 289 -17.46 -3.90 28.56
C GLY A 289 -17.15 -4.69 27.30
N TYR A 290 -16.81 -4.01 26.20
CA TYR A 290 -16.39 -4.68 24.97
C TYR A 290 -15.09 -5.46 25.15
N ILE A 291 -14.09 -4.85 25.79
CA ILE A 291 -12.79 -5.45 26.05
C ILE A 291 -12.96 -6.70 26.91
N PHE A 292 -13.72 -6.60 28.02
CA PHE A 292 -14.01 -7.74 28.89
C PHE A 292 -14.66 -8.89 28.11
N ARG A 293 -15.75 -8.64 27.37
CA ARG A 293 -16.46 -9.69 26.63
C ARG A 293 -15.56 -10.32 25.57
N THR A 294 -14.73 -9.52 24.91
CA THR A 294 -13.81 -10.04 23.90
C THR A 294 -12.76 -10.94 24.53
N MET A 295 -12.08 -10.46 25.58
CA MET A 295 -10.98 -11.19 26.24
C MET A 295 -11.44 -12.39 27.07
N SER A 296 -12.65 -12.37 27.63
CA SER A 296 -13.16 -13.47 28.47
C SER A 296 -13.99 -14.50 27.69
N GLU A 297 -14.80 -14.07 26.71
CA GLU A 297 -15.81 -14.94 26.08
C GLU A 297 -15.54 -15.25 24.61
N ILE A 298 -14.97 -14.32 23.84
CA ILE A 298 -14.72 -14.54 22.40
C ILE A 298 -13.37 -15.21 22.17
N GLU A 299 -12.34 -14.80 22.90
CA GLU A 299 -11.00 -15.33 22.69
C GLU A 299 -10.87 -16.78 23.13
N ASN A 300 -10.21 -17.57 22.29
CA ASN A 300 -9.88 -18.95 22.58
C ASN A 300 -8.37 -19.18 22.41
N PRO A 301 -7.63 -19.41 23.51
CA PRO A 301 -8.14 -19.50 24.87
C PRO A 301 -8.44 -18.12 25.51
N SER A 302 -9.34 -18.06 26.49
CA SER A 302 -9.71 -16.82 27.18
C SER A 302 -8.51 -16.15 27.86
N ALA A 303 -8.33 -14.86 27.58
CA ALA A 303 -7.28 -14.00 28.13
C ALA A 303 -7.63 -13.51 29.54
N ILE A 304 -8.92 -13.26 29.81
CA ILE A 304 -9.45 -13.03 31.17
C ILE A 304 -10.10 -14.34 31.64
N VAL A 305 -9.65 -14.86 32.79
CA VAL A 305 -10.02 -16.20 33.27
C VAL A 305 -11.16 -16.19 34.30
N VAL A 306 -11.62 -15.01 34.70
CA VAL A 306 -12.68 -14.85 35.70
C VAL A 306 -14.00 -14.42 35.09
N LYS A 307 -15.09 -14.69 35.82
CA LYS A 307 -16.43 -14.22 35.46
C LYS A 307 -16.58 -12.73 35.77
N GLU A 308 -17.56 -12.11 35.11
CA GLU A 308 -17.84 -10.66 35.13
C GLU A 308 -17.83 -10.05 36.53
N THR A 309 -18.46 -10.70 37.52
CA THR A 309 -18.54 -10.15 38.87
C THR A 309 -17.18 -10.08 39.56
N ALA A 310 -16.34 -11.10 39.39
CA ALA A 310 -14.98 -11.11 39.94
C ALA A 310 -14.08 -10.11 39.21
N PHE A 311 -14.21 -10.01 37.88
CA PHE A 311 -13.52 -8.99 37.09
C PHE A 311 -13.89 -7.57 37.53
N ARG A 312 -15.20 -7.29 37.71
CA ARG A 312 -15.70 -5.98 38.13
C ARG A 312 -15.21 -5.59 39.53
N ASN A 313 -15.19 -6.54 40.46
CA ASN A 313 -14.68 -6.30 41.82
C ASN A 313 -13.20 -5.94 41.79
N TRP A 314 -12.38 -6.74 41.09
CA TRP A 314 -10.96 -6.43 40.89
C TRP A 314 -10.77 -5.07 40.21
N PHE A 315 -11.54 -4.79 39.15
CA PHE A 315 -11.45 -3.53 38.42
C PHE A 315 -11.71 -2.33 39.33
N ASN A 316 -12.74 -2.38 40.18
CA ASN A 316 -13.09 -1.25 41.05
C ASN A 316 -12.19 -1.11 42.29
N GLN A 317 -11.66 -2.22 42.82
CA GLN A 317 -11.01 -2.23 44.13
C GLN A 317 -9.47 -2.31 44.05
N GLU A 318 -8.94 -2.93 42.99
CA GLU A 318 -7.52 -3.33 42.94
C GLU A 318 -6.77 -2.77 41.72
N SER A 319 -7.48 -2.42 40.63
CA SER A 319 -6.82 -2.04 39.36
C SER A 319 -6.12 -0.69 39.36
N GLY A 320 -6.51 0.24 40.25
CA GLY A 320 -5.99 1.61 40.27
C GLY A 320 -6.54 2.54 39.18
N TYR A 321 -7.46 2.08 38.31
CA TYR A 321 -8.12 2.96 37.33
C TYR A 321 -9.11 3.91 38.00
N LYS A 322 -9.18 5.16 37.54
CA LYS A 322 -10.03 6.22 38.12
C LYS A 322 -11.54 6.04 37.88
N MET A 323 -11.94 5.09 37.04
CA MET A 323 -13.34 4.84 36.70
C MET A 323 -13.87 3.64 37.50
N GLU A 324 -15.12 3.74 37.97
CA GLU A 324 -15.82 2.64 38.60
C GLU A 324 -16.87 2.03 37.66
N LEU A 325 -16.91 0.70 37.60
CA LEU A 325 -17.94 -0.08 36.93
C LEU A 325 -19.08 -0.37 37.91
N ASN A 326 -20.05 0.54 37.97
CA ASN A 326 -21.16 0.48 38.93
C ASN A 326 -22.33 -0.43 38.51
N ASN A 327 -22.39 -0.79 37.22
CA ASN A 327 -23.45 -1.63 36.66
C ASN A 327 -22.86 -2.91 36.07
N PRO A 328 -23.66 -4.00 35.96
CA PRO A 328 -23.27 -5.18 35.21
C PRO A 328 -22.82 -4.83 33.79
N ILE A 329 -21.69 -5.38 33.36
CA ILE A 329 -21.17 -5.17 32.01
C ILE A 329 -22.21 -5.65 30.99
N LYS A 330 -22.56 -4.79 30.03
CA LYS A 330 -23.52 -5.15 28.96
C LYS A 330 -23.05 -6.38 28.17
N THR A 331 -24.00 -7.18 27.70
CA THR A 331 -23.74 -8.27 26.75
C THR A 331 -23.36 -7.69 25.38
N LEU A 332 -22.55 -8.40 24.58
CA LEU A 332 -22.09 -7.96 23.25
C LEU A 332 -23.17 -7.33 22.35
N PRO A 333 -24.38 -7.91 22.19
CA PRO A 333 -25.42 -7.32 21.34
C PRO A 333 -25.96 -5.96 21.83
N ARG A 334 -25.71 -5.61 23.10
CA ARG A 334 -26.17 -4.37 23.74
C ARG A 334 -25.08 -3.30 23.79
N ILE A 335 -23.87 -3.60 23.31
CA ILE A 335 -22.76 -2.65 23.21
C ILE A 335 -22.91 -1.88 21.90
N LYS A 336 -22.90 -0.54 21.97
CA LYS A 336 -22.98 0.33 20.79
C LYS A 336 -21.64 0.37 20.05
N ASP A 337 -21.67 0.58 18.74
CA ASP A 337 -20.46 0.80 17.93
C ASP A 337 -19.44 -0.36 18.08
N LEU A 338 -19.86 -1.56 17.65
CA LEU A 338 -19.04 -2.77 17.73
C LEU A 338 -17.88 -2.76 16.72
N SER A 339 -18.08 -2.20 15.52
CA SER A 339 -17.08 -2.18 14.45
C SER A 339 -15.85 -1.35 14.82
N GLY A 340 -16.05 -0.12 15.32
CA GLY A 340 -14.95 0.74 15.77
C GLY A 340 -14.15 0.11 16.92
N LYS A 341 -14.85 -0.49 17.90
CA LYS A 341 -14.23 -1.16 19.04
C LYS A 341 -13.45 -2.41 18.64
N GLN A 342 -13.96 -3.18 17.68
CA GLN A 342 -13.27 -4.35 17.13
C GLN A 342 -11.98 -3.97 16.40
N ILE A 343 -12.00 -2.89 15.63
CA ILE A 343 -10.80 -2.40 14.92
C ILE A 343 -9.74 -1.97 15.93
N LYS A 344 -10.10 -1.13 16.91
CA LYS A 344 -9.18 -0.66 17.97
C LYS A 344 -8.57 -1.83 18.75
N TYR A 345 -9.39 -2.81 19.11
CA TYR A 345 -8.94 -4.01 19.83
C TYR A 345 -7.97 -4.87 19.00
N LYS A 346 -8.31 -5.17 17.74
CA LYS A 346 -7.46 -5.95 16.85
C LYS A 346 -6.11 -5.27 16.60
N LEU A 347 -6.12 -3.95 16.41
CA LEU A 347 -4.92 -3.16 16.19
C LEU A 347 -3.97 -3.26 17.38
N GLN A 348 -4.46 -3.01 18.60
CA GLN A 348 -3.61 -3.08 19.81
C GLN A 348 -3.09 -4.49 20.07
N LYS A 349 -3.91 -5.52 19.79
CA LYS A 349 -3.47 -6.91 19.91
C LYS A 349 -2.40 -7.28 18.88
N GLN A 350 -2.41 -6.69 17.69
CA GLN A 350 -1.37 -6.88 16.68
C GLN A 350 -0.08 -6.15 17.05
N LEU A 351 -0.17 -4.92 17.56
CA LEU A 351 0.97 -4.14 18.02
C LEU A 351 1.74 -4.87 19.13
N LEU A 352 1.04 -5.37 20.14
CA LEU A 352 1.64 -6.13 21.22
C LEU A 352 2.20 -7.49 20.77
N ARG A 353 1.82 -8.00 19.58
CA ARG A 353 2.38 -9.22 18.99
C ARG A 353 3.71 -8.99 18.28
N ALA A 354 3.91 -7.79 17.75
CA ALA A 354 5.09 -7.40 16.98
C ALA A 354 6.23 -6.88 17.87
N SER A 355 5.93 -6.40 19.07
CA SER A 355 6.87 -6.21 20.19
C SER A 355 7.20 -7.53 20.88
#